data_AF-A0A3B8WXI7-F1
#
_entry.id   AF-A0A3B8WXI7-F1
#
_cell.length_a   1.000
_cell.length_b   1.000
_cell.length_c   1.000
_cell.angle_alpha   90.00
_cell.angle_beta   90.00
_cell.angle_gamma   90.00
#
_symmetry.space_group_name_H-M   'P 1'
#
loop_
_entity.id
_entity.type
_entity.pdbx_description
1 polymer ?
#
loop_
_entity_poly.entity_id
_entity_poly.type
_entity_poly.pdbx_seq_one_letter_code
_entity_poly.pdbx_strand_id
1 'polypeptide(L)' 'MITGILIEGLIYGIMVLGVFMTFRVLNFCDMTVDGAFPMGACVLAACLTQGISPALALLIAF' A
#
# COMPACT_ATOMS: atom_id res chain seq x y z
N MET A 1 -16.92 -8.17 -10.62
CA MET A 1 -16.46 -9.22 -9.69
C MET A 1 -15.05 -9.68 -10.00
N ILE A 2 -14.78 -10.29 -11.16
CA ILE A 2 -13.45 -10.84 -11.51
C ILE A 2 -12.35 -9.77 -11.54
N THR A 3 -12.61 -8.59 -12.10
CA THR A 3 -11.62 -7.50 -12.17
C THR A 3 -11.18 -7.01 -10.79
N GLY A 4 -12.09 -6.94 -9.82
CA GLY A 4 -11.75 -6.54 -8.45
C GLY A 4 -10.85 -7.56 -7.76
N ILE A 5 -11.15 -8.85 -7.93
CA ILE A 5 -10.33 -9.95 -7.41
C ILE A 5 -8.91 -9.91 -8.00
N LEU A 6 -8.78 -9.63 -9.30
CA LEU A 6 -7.48 -9.51 -9.94
C LEU A 6 -6.70 -8.30 -9.44
N ILE A 7 -7.34 -7.15 -9.28
CA ILE A 7 -6.68 -5.92 -8.79
C ILE A 7 -6.21 -6.11 -7.35
N GLU A 8 -7.10 -6.52 -6.44
CA GLU A 8 -6.73 -6.73 -5.05
C GLU A 8 -5.71 -7.85 -4.89
N GLY A 9 -5.85 -8.95 -5.63
CA GLY A 9 -4.89 -10.05 -5.61
C GLY A 9 -3.49 -9.63 -6.07
N LEU A 10 -3.37 -8.80 -7.12
CA LEU A 10 -2.07 -8.30 -7.58
C LEU A 10 -1.42 -7.38 -6.55
N ILE A 11 -2.22 -6.47 -5.97
CA ILE A 11 -1.78 -5.49 -4.99
C ILE A 11 -1.34 -6.18 -3.69
N TYR A 12 -2.21 -7.02 -3.13
CA TYR A 12 -1.90 -7.77 -1.90
C TYR A 12 -0.77 -8.79 -2.12
N GLY A 13 -0.60 -9.31 -3.34
CA GLY A 13 0.54 -10.17 -3.67
C GLY A 13 1.89 -9.46 -3.48
N ILE A 14 2.01 -8.20 -3.89
CA ILE A 14 3.22 -7.39 -3.68
C ILE A 14 3.39 -7.05 -2.19
N MET A 15 2.31 -6.71 -1.49
CA MET A 15 2.32 -6.44 -0.04
C MET A 15 2.87 -7.63 0.76
N VAL A 16 2.39 -8.85 0.47
CA VAL A 16 2.82 -10.08 1.14
C VAL A 16 4.30 -10.40 0.90
N LEU A 17 4.87 -10.03 -0.25
CA LEU A 17 6.31 -10.18 -0.48
C LEU A 17 7.14 -9.32 0.48
N GLY A 18 6.68 -8.10 0.79
CA GLY A 18 7.32 -7.22 1.77
C GLY A 18 7.27 -7.80 3.18
N VAL A 19 6.09 -8.30 3.59
CA VAL A 19 5.90 -9.01 4.87
C VAL A 19 6.81 -10.25 4.94
N PHE A 20 6.89 -11.04 3.88
CA PHE A 20 7.74 -12.22 3.85
C PHE A 20 9.23 -11.88 4.03
N MET A 21 9.71 -10.79 3.43
CA MET A 21 11.09 -10.35 3.60
C MET A 21 11.41 -9.99 5.05
N THR A 22 10.54 -9.23 5.72
CA THR A 22 10.75 -8.83 7.13
C THR A 22 10.68 -10.03 8.08
N PHE A 23 9.74 -10.96 7.86
CA PHE A 23 9.69 -12.22 8.60
C PHE A 23 10.98 -13.03 8.47
N ARG A 24 11.56 -13.08 7.26
CA ARG A 24 12.82 -13.82 7.02
C ARG A 24 14.03 -13.20 7.72
N VAL A 25 14.02 -11.89 7.92
CA VAL A 25 15.15 -11.15 8.51
C VAL A 25 15.02 -11.07 10.04
N LEU A 26 13.85 -10.70 10.56
CA LEU A 26 13.64 -10.44 11.98
C LEU A 26 13.17 -11.67 12.78
N ASN A 27 12.80 -12.78 12.13
CA ASN A 27 12.17 -13.95 12.76
C ASN A 27 10.90 -13.59 13.59
N PHE A 28 10.29 -12.45 13.32
CA PHE A 28 9.10 -11.93 13.98
C PHE A 28 8.13 -11.34 12.94
N CYS A 29 6.84 -11.34 13.26
CA CYS A 29 5.79 -10.77 12.41
C CYS A 29 5.87 -9.25 12.40
N ASP A 30 6.48 -8.69 11.36
CA ASP A 30 6.49 -7.26 11.14
C ASP A 30 5.21 -6.83 10.42
N MET A 31 4.22 -6.38 11.21
CA MET A 31 2.93 -5.87 10.72
C MET A 31 3.01 -4.42 10.20
N THR A 32 4.18 -3.78 10.18
CA THR A 32 4.31 -2.39 9.69
C THR A 32 3.95 -2.27 8.21
N VAL A 33 4.23 -3.30 7.41
CA VAL A 33 3.91 -3.35 5.98
C VAL A 33 2.39 -3.33 5.74
N ASP A 34 1.62 -3.97 6.61
CA ASP A 34 0.16 -4.03 6.53
C ASP A 34 -0.48 -2.68 6.89
N GLY A 35 0.19 -1.88 7.74
CA GLY A 35 -0.23 -0.51 8.06
C GLY A 35 0.23 0.55 7.06
N ALA A 36 1.41 0.37 6.44
CA ALA A 36 1.98 1.33 5.50
C ALA A 36 1.16 1.43 4.20
N PHE A 37 0.66 0.30 3.69
CA PHE A 37 -0.13 0.26 2.46
C PHE A 37 -1.44 1.08 2.52
N PRO A 38 -2.34 0.87 3.50
CA PRO A 38 -3.54 1.71 3.63
C PRO A 38 -3.21 3.16 4.02
N MET A 39 -2.08 3.41 4.69
CA MET A 39 -1.66 4.77 5.01
C MET A 39 -1.33 5.59 3.75
N GLY A 40 -0.65 5.00 2.76
CA GLY A 40 -0.45 5.63 1.45
C GLY A 40 -1.76 5.99 0.75
N ALA A 41 -2.76 5.09 0.80
CA ALA A 41 -4.09 5.37 0.26
C ALA A 41 -4.80 6.53 0.98
N CYS A 42 -4.68 6.62 2.31
CA CYS A 42 -5.20 7.73 3.10
C CYS A 42 -4.53 9.06 2.74
N VAL A 43 -3.20 9.08 2.57
CA VAL A 43 -2.45 10.27 2.17
C VAL A 43 -2.85 10.73 0.77
N LEU A 44 -2.99 9.79 -0.17
CA LEU A 44 -3.47 10.09 -1.52
C LEU A 44 -4.86 10.72 -1.50
N ALA A 45 -5.81 10.12 -0.75
CA ALA A 45 -7.17 10.62 -0.61
C ALA A 45 -7.20 12.02 0.06
N ALA A 46 -6.37 12.23 1.09
CA ALA A 46 -6.25 13.53 1.76
C ALA A 46 -5.67 14.62 0.82
N CYS A 47 -4.73 14.26 -0.07
CA CYS A 47 -4.17 15.19 -1.05
C CYS A 47 -5.18 15.52 -2.16
N LEU A 48 -5.89 14.51 -2.67
CA LEU A 48 -6.92 14.66 -3.70
C LEU A 48 -8.09 15.52 -3.22
N THR A 49 -8.53 15.35 -1.96
CA THR A 49 -9.60 16.18 -1.38
C THR A 49 -9.20 17.64 -1.18
N GLN A 50 -7.91 17.93 -1.07
CA GLN A 50 -7.36 19.29 -0.99
C GLN A 50 -7.08 19.92 -2.37
N GLY A 51 -7.39 19.24 -3.48
CA GLY A 51 -7.20 19.77 -4.83
C GLY A 51 -5.74 19.72 -5.33
N ILE A 52 -4.87 18.95 -4.68
CA ILE A 52 -3.50 18.72 -5.14
C ILE A 52 -3.54 17.90 -6.43
N SER A 53 -2.64 18.23 -7.38
CA SER A 53 -2.57 17.51 -8.66
C SER A 53 -2.29 16.01 -8.43
N PRO A 54 -2.96 15.09 -9.16
CA PRO A 54 -2.83 13.65 -8.93
C PRO A 54 -1.38 13.16 -8.99
N ALA A 55 -0.56 13.74 -9.87
CA ALA A 55 0.85 13.38 -9.99
C ALA A 55 1.66 13.73 -8.73
N LEU A 56 1.41 14.89 -8.13
CA LEU A 56 2.09 15.32 -6.91
C LEU A 56 1.58 14.53 -5.69
N ALA A 57 0.26 14.29 -5.64
CA ALA A 57 -0.36 13.46 -4.60
C ALA A 57 0.20 12.03 -4.60
N LEU A 58 0.43 11.45 -5.79
CA LEU A 58 1.03 10.12 -5.93
C LEU A 58 2.47 10.07 -5.40
N LEU A 59 3.24 11.13 -5.62
CA LEU A 59 4.63 11.25 -5.16
C LEU A 59 4.71 11.41 -3.62
N ILE A 60 3.70 12.00 -3.00
CA ILE A 60 3.60 12.18 -1.54
C ILE A 60 3.06 10.91 -0.85
N ALA A 61 2.24 10.13 -1.55
CA ALA A 61 1.57 8.94 -1.02
C ALA A 61 2.39 7.65 -1.12
N PHE A 62 3.47 7.64 -1.89
CA PHE A 62 4.36 6.49 -2.14
C PHE A 62 5.54 6.48 -1.17
#